data_AF-R7P608-F1
#
_entry.id   AF-R7P608-F1
#
_cell.length_a   1.000
_cell.length_b   1.000
_cell.length_c   1.000
_cell.angle_alpha   90.00
_cell.angle_beta   90.00
_cell.angle_gamma   90.00
#
_symmetry.space_group_name_H-M   'P 1'
#
loop_
_entity.id
_entity.type
_entity.pdbx_description
1 polymer ?
#
loop_
_entity_poly.entity_id
_entity_poly.type
_entity_poly.pdbx_seq_one_letter_code
_entity_poly.pdbx_strand_id
1 'polypeptide(L)'
;MKKQDEQKFFLALMARVGDYSFIDIRKLDISFGYSPNSLADIDSFTMHFSKYEIINSIKRGNLTSEKYLNGKLVIEDNQKHKPLEVIDKEYYNNFRIDLYLKEKIENKQEANNIINKFRSICKDESIWNSFTFAIKNKNLDLIVDILFNLPYLSLRKYMIYLLDERNKELNKERYQELIRDKAA
;
A
#
# COMPACT_ATOMS: atom_id res chain seq x y z
N MET A 1 23.68 -20.43 16.72
CA MET A 1 22.79 -19.33 16.26
C MET A 1 21.49 -19.96 15.78
N LYS A 2 20.35 -19.67 16.42
CA LYS A 2 19.04 -20.08 15.84
C LYS A 2 18.91 -19.32 14.51
N LYS A 3 18.68 -20.03 13.39
CA LYS A 3 18.31 -19.39 12.12
C LYS A 3 17.12 -18.48 12.44
N GLN A 4 17.27 -17.18 12.22
CA GLN A 4 16.12 -16.29 12.20
C GLN A 4 15.25 -16.79 11.06
N ASP A 5 14.06 -17.32 11.36
CA ASP A 5 13.13 -17.73 10.32
C ASP A 5 12.84 -16.53 9.43
N GLU A 6 12.95 -16.73 8.12
CA GLU A 6 12.67 -15.69 7.14
C GLU A 6 11.24 -15.16 7.34
N GLN A 7 11.09 -13.83 7.32
CA GLN A 7 9.78 -13.20 7.48
C GLN A 7 8.95 -13.49 6.23
N LYS A 8 7.83 -14.19 6.40
CA LYS A 8 6.90 -14.57 5.33
C LYS A 8 5.59 -13.83 5.51
N PHE A 9 5.01 -13.44 4.38
CA PHE A 9 3.75 -12.69 4.32
C PHE A 9 2.70 -13.52 3.59
N PHE A 10 1.46 -13.42 4.05
CA PHE A 10 0.34 -14.20 3.52
C PHE A 10 -0.90 -13.33 3.39
N LEU A 11 -1.63 -13.46 2.29
CA LEU A 11 -2.98 -12.93 2.19
C LEU A 11 -3.89 -13.74 3.13
N ALA A 12 -4.73 -13.07 3.91
CA ALA A 12 -5.63 -13.72 4.85
C ALA A 12 -6.96 -12.99 5.01
N LEU A 13 -7.98 -13.75 5.41
CA LEU A 13 -9.23 -13.21 5.94
C LEU A 13 -9.22 -13.33 7.46
N MET A 14 -9.37 -12.20 8.15
CA MET A 14 -9.38 -12.11 9.60
C MET A 14 -10.81 -11.96 10.11
N ALA A 15 -11.34 -12.99 10.78
CA ALA A 15 -12.68 -12.92 11.38
C ALA A 15 -12.67 -12.07 12.67
N ARG A 16 -11.60 -12.18 13.45
CA ARG A 16 -11.28 -11.37 14.64
C ARG A 16 -9.76 -11.33 14.79
N VAL A 17 -9.23 -10.40 15.59
CA VAL A 17 -7.78 -10.27 15.82
C VAL A 17 -7.19 -11.62 16.24
N GLY A 18 -6.19 -12.10 15.49
CA GLY A 18 -5.53 -13.38 15.72
C GLY A 18 -6.23 -14.63 15.15
N ASP A 19 -7.41 -14.49 14.54
CA ASP A 19 -8.20 -15.60 13.97
C ASP A 19 -8.30 -15.45 12.45
N TYR A 20 -7.40 -16.16 11.76
CA TYR A 20 -7.17 -16.00 10.33
C TYR A 20 -7.50 -17.26 9.54
N SER A 21 -7.98 -17.05 8.31
CA SER A 21 -7.92 -18.04 7.24
C SER A 21 -6.95 -17.55 6.18
N PHE A 22 -5.85 -18.29 6.00
CA PHE A 22 -4.85 -17.97 4.98
C PHE A 22 -5.34 -18.34 3.59
N ILE A 23 -5.13 -17.43 2.65
CA ILE A 23 -5.60 -17.56 1.27
C ILE A 23 -4.39 -17.75 0.37
N ASP A 24 -4.36 -18.87 -0.33
CA ASP A 24 -3.38 -19.12 -1.38
C ASP A 24 -3.80 -18.38 -2.65
N ILE A 25 -3.10 -17.29 -2.98
CA ILE A 25 -3.39 -16.46 -4.15
C ILE A 25 -3.41 -17.29 -5.44
N ARG A 26 -2.58 -18.33 -5.55
CA ARG A 26 -2.51 -19.19 -6.74
C ARG A 26 -3.82 -19.96 -7.01
N LYS A 27 -4.67 -20.11 -6.00
CA LYS A 27 -5.97 -20.77 -6.10
C LYS A 27 -7.11 -19.82 -6.49
N LEU A 28 -6.84 -18.52 -6.55
CA LEU A 28 -7.80 -17.53 -7.00
C LEU A 28 -7.93 -17.59 -8.52
N ASP A 29 -9.15 -17.67 -9.03
CA ASP A 29 -9.43 -17.67 -10.48
C ASP A 29 -8.93 -16.39 -11.18
N ILE A 30 -8.87 -15.28 -10.44
CA ILE A 30 -8.32 -13.99 -10.89
C ILE A 30 -6.79 -13.91 -10.83
N SER A 31 -6.10 -14.97 -10.36
CA SER A 31 -4.63 -14.96 -10.27
C SER A 31 -3.95 -15.17 -11.61
N PHE A 32 -4.62 -15.79 -12.59
CA PHE A 32 -4.05 -16.09 -13.91
C PHE A 32 -2.64 -16.74 -13.85
N GLY A 33 -2.41 -17.60 -12.85
CA GLY A 33 -1.12 -18.27 -12.64
C GLY A 33 -0.08 -17.46 -11.87
N TYR A 34 -0.45 -16.29 -11.34
CA TYR A 34 0.42 -15.47 -10.50
C TYR A 34 0.79 -16.19 -9.20
N SER A 35 2.08 -16.24 -8.88
CA SER A 35 2.62 -16.94 -7.71
C SER A 35 3.45 -15.99 -6.85
N PRO A 36 2.83 -15.29 -5.88
CA PRO A 36 3.53 -14.33 -5.04
C PRO A 36 4.47 -15.03 -4.04
N ASN A 37 5.67 -14.50 -3.88
CA ASN A 37 6.67 -15.02 -2.93
C ASN A 37 7.14 -13.96 -1.91
N SER A 38 6.71 -12.71 -2.07
CA SER A 38 7.09 -11.58 -1.22
C SER A 38 5.88 -10.71 -0.88
N LEU A 39 6.04 -9.83 0.11
CA LEU A 39 5.03 -8.80 0.40
C LEU A 39 4.76 -7.90 -0.82
N ALA A 40 5.82 -7.58 -1.58
CA ALA A 40 5.71 -6.76 -2.79
C ALA A 40 4.85 -7.44 -3.86
N ASP A 41 4.98 -8.76 -3.99
CA ASP A 41 4.15 -9.53 -4.91
C ASP A 41 2.69 -9.55 -4.47
N ILE A 42 2.44 -9.71 -3.17
CA ILE A 42 1.07 -9.68 -2.63
C ILE A 42 0.44 -8.31 -2.86
N ASP A 43 1.14 -7.22 -2.51
CA ASP A 43 0.64 -5.86 -2.74
C ASP A 43 0.43 -5.60 -4.25
N SER A 44 1.36 -6.04 -5.11
CA SER A 44 1.20 -5.94 -6.57
C SER A 44 -0.06 -6.64 -7.04
N PHE A 45 -0.31 -7.87 -6.59
CA PHE A 45 -1.56 -8.58 -6.89
C PHE A 45 -2.79 -7.83 -6.39
N THR A 46 -2.81 -7.41 -5.12
CA THR A 46 -3.99 -6.75 -4.55
C THR A 46 -4.26 -5.38 -5.15
N MET A 47 -3.24 -4.65 -5.62
CA MET A 47 -3.42 -3.37 -6.33
C MET A 47 -4.19 -3.52 -7.66
N HIS A 48 -4.25 -4.72 -8.25
CA HIS A 48 -4.98 -4.94 -9.51
C HIS A 48 -6.47 -5.28 -9.30
N PHE A 49 -6.87 -5.65 -8.08
CA PHE A 49 -8.22 -6.11 -7.77
C PHE A 49 -8.81 -5.38 -6.55
N SER A 50 -10.09 -5.05 -6.62
CA SER A 50 -10.82 -4.58 -5.44
C SER A 50 -10.92 -5.68 -4.39
N LYS A 51 -11.13 -5.29 -3.12
CA LYS A 51 -11.46 -6.27 -2.06
C LYS A 51 -12.65 -7.15 -2.44
N TYR A 52 -13.65 -6.57 -3.11
CA TYR A 52 -14.83 -7.29 -3.58
C TYR A 52 -14.47 -8.39 -4.59
N GLU A 53 -13.64 -8.09 -5.59
CA GLU A 53 -13.17 -9.07 -6.57
C GLU A 53 -12.40 -10.22 -5.90
N ILE A 54 -11.50 -9.90 -4.97
CA ILE A 54 -10.70 -10.89 -4.24
C ILE A 54 -11.60 -11.79 -3.38
N ILE A 55 -12.52 -11.21 -2.59
CA ILE A 55 -13.44 -11.97 -1.73
C ILE A 55 -14.36 -12.87 -2.56
N ASN A 56 -14.85 -12.38 -3.70
CA ASN A 56 -15.67 -13.22 -4.57
C ASN A 56 -14.89 -14.35 -5.23
N SER A 57 -13.62 -14.13 -5.57
CA SER A 57 -12.74 -15.21 -6.04
C SER A 57 -12.55 -16.29 -4.97
N ILE A 58 -12.30 -15.88 -3.72
CA ILE A 58 -12.21 -16.79 -2.56
C ILE A 58 -13.51 -17.60 -2.41
N LYS A 59 -14.66 -16.93 -2.53
CA LYS A 59 -15.99 -17.56 -2.41
C LYS A 59 -16.24 -18.56 -3.54
N ARG A 60 -15.98 -18.19 -4.80
CA ARG A 60 -16.12 -19.08 -5.97
C ARG A 60 -15.22 -20.30 -5.88
N GLY A 61 -13.99 -20.13 -5.39
CA GLY A 61 -13.04 -21.21 -5.18
C GLY A 61 -13.29 -22.06 -3.94
N ASN A 62 -14.31 -21.74 -3.13
CA ASN A 62 -14.61 -22.38 -1.85
C ASN A 62 -13.36 -22.53 -0.95
N LEU A 63 -12.54 -21.47 -0.87
CA LEU A 63 -11.22 -21.52 -0.23
C LEU A 63 -11.27 -21.33 1.30
N THR A 64 -12.41 -20.92 1.85
CA THR A 64 -12.61 -20.72 3.29
C THR A 64 -14.09 -20.85 3.68
N SER A 65 -14.38 -20.87 4.98
CA SER A 65 -15.76 -20.92 5.50
C SER A 65 -16.42 -19.54 5.55
N GLU A 66 -17.76 -19.52 5.59
CA GLU A 66 -18.56 -18.28 5.65
C GLU A 66 -18.18 -17.37 6.82
N LYS A 67 -17.73 -17.95 7.93
CA LYS A 67 -17.20 -17.22 9.09
C LYS A 67 -16.15 -16.19 8.68
N TYR A 68 -15.24 -16.55 7.77
CA TYR A 68 -14.12 -15.69 7.35
C TYR A 68 -14.49 -14.78 6.17
N LEU A 69 -15.47 -15.16 5.34
CA LEU A 69 -15.93 -14.33 4.21
C LEU A 69 -16.48 -12.98 4.65
N ASN A 70 -17.03 -12.89 5.86
CA ASN A 70 -17.49 -11.65 6.48
C ASN A 70 -16.40 -10.91 7.27
N GLY A 71 -15.16 -11.43 7.25
CA GLY A 71 -14.02 -10.85 7.95
C GLY A 71 -13.31 -9.74 7.17
N LYS A 72 -12.20 -9.25 7.73
CA LYS A 72 -11.35 -8.24 7.10
C LYS A 72 -10.27 -8.92 6.25
N LEU A 73 -10.14 -8.51 4.99
CA LEU A 73 -9.01 -8.90 4.14
C LEU A 73 -7.73 -8.16 4.60
N VAL A 74 -6.69 -8.92 4.91
CA VAL A 74 -5.42 -8.42 5.47
C VAL A 74 -4.23 -9.18 4.88
N ILE A 75 -3.02 -8.65 5.11
CA ILE A 75 -1.77 -9.37 4.89
C ILE A 75 -1.16 -9.65 6.26
N GLU A 76 -1.10 -10.92 6.66
CA GLU A 76 -0.50 -11.33 7.93
C GLU A 76 0.96 -11.72 7.72
N ASP A 77 1.80 -11.48 8.72
CA ASP A 77 3.19 -11.96 8.73
C ASP A 77 3.39 -13.06 9.80
N ASN A 78 4.36 -13.94 9.59
CA ASN A 78 4.65 -15.06 10.50
C ASN A 78 5.36 -14.68 11.82
N GLN A 79 5.72 -13.42 12.02
CA GLN A 79 6.53 -12.92 13.14
C GLN A 79 5.82 -11.90 14.04
N LYS A 80 4.74 -11.26 13.59
CA LYS A 80 4.05 -10.15 14.24
C LYS A 80 2.55 -10.38 14.21
N HIS A 81 1.93 -10.22 15.37
CA HIS A 81 0.47 -10.30 15.52
C HIS A 81 -0.28 -9.05 15.05
N LYS A 82 0.33 -8.22 14.18
CA LYS A 82 -0.31 -7.01 13.66
C LYS A 82 -0.42 -7.12 12.14
N PRO A 83 -1.59 -7.49 11.62
CA PRO A 83 -1.81 -7.60 10.19
C PRO A 83 -1.60 -6.25 9.52
N LEU A 84 -1.03 -6.31 8.32
CA LEU A 84 -0.97 -5.17 7.42
C LEU A 84 -2.30 -5.04 6.68
N GLU A 85 -2.73 -3.80 6.48
CA GLU A 85 -3.88 -3.53 5.63
C GLU A 85 -3.54 -3.79 4.17
N VAL A 86 -4.49 -4.38 3.43
CA VAL A 86 -4.36 -4.59 1.99
C VAL A 86 -4.49 -3.26 1.24
N ILE A 87 -3.53 -3.02 0.34
CA ILE A 87 -3.61 -1.97 -0.67
C ILE A 87 -4.35 -2.58 -1.87
N ASP A 88 -5.66 -2.35 -1.94
CA ASP A 88 -6.50 -2.83 -3.04
C ASP A 88 -6.52 -1.85 -4.22
N LYS A 89 -7.13 -2.25 -5.33
CA LYS A 89 -7.30 -1.42 -6.54
C LYS A 89 -7.96 -0.07 -6.28
N GLU A 90 -8.96 -0.02 -5.42
CA GLU A 90 -9.74 1.20 -5.17
C GLU A 90 -8.94 2.19 -4.34
N TYR A 91 -8.21 1.70 -3.35
CA TYR A 91 -7.34 2.50 -2.51
C TYR A 91 -6.06 2.94 -3.24
N TYR A 92 -5.50 2.05 -4.08
CA TYR A 92 -4.36 2.37 -4.93
C TYR A 92 -4.72 3.34 -6.05
N ASN A 93 -5.92 3.23 -6.63
CA ASN A 93 -6.50 4.14 -7.60
C ASN A 93 -5.53 4.59 -8.73
N ASN A 94 -4.77 3.64 -9.29
CA ASN A 94 -3.74 3.91 -10.31
C ASN A 94 -2.75 5.03 -9.92
N PHE A 95 -2.39 5.09 -8.64
CA PHE A 95 -1.59 6.18 -8.08
C PHE A 95 -0.22 6.29 -8.75
N ARG A 96 0.00 7.43 -9.39
CA ARG A 96 1.26 7.82 -10.04
C ARG A 96 2.11 8.65 -9.09
N ILE A 97 2.95 7.95 -8.33
CA ILE A 97 3.83 8.58 -7.32
C ILE A 97 4.70 9.68 -7.92
N ASP A 98 5.21 9.47 -9.13
CA ASP A 98 6.03 10.42 -9.88
C ASP A 98 5.26 11.72 -10.14
N LEU A 99 4.04 11.63 -10.66
CA LEU A 99 3.20 12.80 -10.92
C LEU A 99 2.78 13.50 -9.63
N TYR A 100 2.41 12.72 -8.60
CA TYR A 100 2.03 13.26 -7.30
C TYR A 100 3.18 14.02 -6.66
N LEU A 101 4.38 13.43 -6.59
CA LEU A 101 5.55 14.10 -6.02
C LEU A 101 5.95 15.32 -6.83
N LYS A 102 5.89 15.25 -8.18
CA LYS A 102 6.15 16.40 -9.05
C LYS A 102 5.27 17.60 -8.70
N GLU A 103 3.99 17.38 -8.43
CA GLU A 103 3.07 18.43 -7.98
C GLU A 103 3.46 18.97 -6.60
N LYS A 104 3.63 18.09 -5.61
CA LYS A 104 3.81 18.49 -4.21
C LYS A 104 5.15 19.18 -3.93
N ILE A 105 6.21 18.87 -4.68
CA ILE A 105 7.52 19.52 -4.47
C ILE A 105 7.57 20.96 -4.98
N GLU A 106 6.56 21.41 -5.73
CA GLU A 106 6.43 22.81 -6.14
C GLU A 106 6.04 23.71 -4.95
N ASN A 107 5.28 23.17 -3.99
CA ASN A 107 4.89 23.88 -2.79
C ASN A 107 5.87 23.59 -1.64
N LYS A 108 6.52 24.63 -1.11
CA LYS A 108 7.51 24.49 -0.02
C LYS A 108 6.94 23.81 1.23
N GLN A 109 5.70 24.08 1.61
CA GLN A 109 5.07 23.48 2.79
C GLN A 109 4.81 21.99 2.57
N GLU A 110 4.30 21.62 1.40
CA GLU A 110 4.03 20.22 1.04
C GLU A 110 5.32 19.42 0.87
N ALA A 111 6.33 19.99 0.21
CA ALA A 111 7.67 19.42 0.12
C ALA A 111 8.27 19.13 1.51
N ASN A 112 8.11 20.05 2.47
CA ASN A 112 8.55 19.83 3.84
C ASN A 112 7.78 18.70 4.54
N ASN A 113 6.47 18.58 4.31
CA ASN A 113 5.67 17.49 4.85
C ASN A 113 6.15 16.12 4.33
N ILE A 114 6.44 16.04 3.03
CA ILE A 114 7.02 14.87 2.35
C ILE A 114 8.36 14.48 2.98
N ILE A 115 9.28 15.44 3.17
CA ILE A 115 10.59 15.22 3.80
C ILE A 115 10.45 14.77 5.26
N ASN A 116 9.61 15.45 6.04
CA ASN A 116 9.42 15.16 7.46
C ASN A 116 8.85 13.75 7.65
N LYS A 117 7.86 13.37 6.83
CA LYS A 117 7.33 12.03 6.86
C LYS A 117 8.39 11.01 6.45
N PHE A 118 9.19 11.30 5.43
CA PHE A 118 10.27 10.42 4.98
C PHE A 118 11.25 10.13 6.13
N ARG A 119 11.70 11.16 6.85
CA ARG A 119 12.57 11.02 8.04
C ARG A 119 11.95 10.21 9.18
N SER A 120 10.62 10.25 9.30
CA SER A 120 9.92 9.44 10.30
C SER A 120 10.03 7.93 10.01
N ILE A 121 10.15 7.56 8.73
CA ILE A 121 10.19 6.17 8.24
C ILE A 121 11.62 5.70 8.00
N CYS A 122 12.43 6.46 7.27
CA CYS A 122 13.83 6.15 6.99
C CYS A 122 14.73 6.81 8.03
N LYS A 123 15.38 5.97 8.85
CA LYS A 123 16.32 6.41 9.91
C LYS A 123 17.76 6.54 9.42
N ASP A 124 18.07 5.99 8.26
CA ASP A 124 19.37 6.18 7.62
C ASP A 124 19.55 7.65 7.27
N GLU A 125 20.59 8.26 7.84
CA GLU A 125 20.88 9.68 7.68
C GLU A 125 21.41 10.02 6.28
N SER A 126 22.19 9.13 5.67
CA SER A 126 22.72 9.33 4.32
C SER A 126 21.60 9.31 3.29
N ILE A 127 20.71 8.31 3.37
CA ILE A 127 19.54 8.21 2.48
C ILE A 127 18.61 9.40 2.68
N TRP A 128 18.35 9.80 3.93
CA TRP A 128 17.53 10.97 4.22
C TRP A 128 18.12 12.28 3.69
N ASN A 129 19.44 12.48 3.85
CA ASN A 129 20.12 13.65 3.31
C ASN A 129 20.04 13.69 1.78
N SER A 130 20.26 12.55 1.12
CA SER A 130 20.13 12.40 -0.34
C SER A 130 18.70 12.72 -0.80
N PHE A 131 17.69 12.16 -0.14
CA PHE A 131 16.29 12.43 -0.45
C PHE A 131 15.93 13.91 -0.28
N THR A 132 16.37 14.51 0.83
CA THR A 132 16.14 15.93 1.11
C THR A 132 16.81 16.82 0.07
N PHE A 133 18.03 16.48 -0.35
CA PHE A 133 18.72 17.16 -1.43
C PHE A 133 17.95 17.04 -2.75
N ALA A 134 17.49 15.83 -3.11
CA ALA A 134 16.73 15.60 -4.34
C ALA A 134 15.43 16.41 -4.38
N ILE A 135 14.67 16.43 -3.28
CA ILE A 135 13.44 17.25 -3.12
C ILE A 135 13.74 18.74 -3.28
N LYS A 136 14.75 19.26 -2.58
CA LYS A 136 15.10 20.70 -2.65
C LYS A 136 15.54 21.15 -4.04
N ASN A 137 16.20 20.27 -4.79
CA ASN A 137 16.62 20.52 -6.16
C ASN A 137 15.57 20.11 -7.20
N LYS A 138 14.38 19.67 -6.78
CA LYS A 138 13.29 19.19 -7.64
C LYS A 138 13.74 18.11 -8.64
N ASN A 139 14.69 17.28 -8.26
CA ASN A 139 15.21 16.21 -9.09
C ASN A 139 14.32 14.97 -8.93
N LEU A 140 13.26 14.88 -9.76
CA LEU A 140 12.26 13.82 -9.68
C LEU A 140 12.85 12.43 -9.90
N ASP A 141 13.77 12.27 -10.85
CA ASP A 141 14.39 10.98 -11.16
C ASP A 141 15.15 10.45 -9.94
N LEU A 142 15.94 11.31 -9.29
CA LEU A 142 16.66 10.94 -8.07
C LEU A 142 15.72 10.67 -6.89
N ILE A 143 14.62 11.44 -6.76
CA ILE A 143 13.59 11.18 -5.74
C ILE A 143 13.02 9.77 -5.91
N VAL A 144 12.62 9.42 -7.13
CA VAL A 144 12.03 8.11 -7.45
C VAL A 144 13.06 6.99 -7.24
N ASP A 145 14.28 7.15 -7.75
CA ASP A 145 15.35 6.16 -7.58
C ASP A 145 15.63 5.87 -6.09
N ILE A 146 15.74 6.90 -5.25
CA ILE A 146 15.94 6.72 -3.80
C ILE A 146 14.77 5.93 -3.18
N LEU A 147 13.53 6.25 -3.54
CA LEU A 147 12.36 5.57 -2.98
C LEU A 147 12.32 4.08 -3.34
N PHE A 148 12.56 3.75 -4.61
CA PHE A 148 12.49 2.36 -5.09
C PHE A 148 13.71 1.50 -4.69
N ASN A 149 14.79 2.13 -4.23
CA ASN A 149 15.94 1.44 -3.64
C ASN A 149 15.82 1.19 -2.11
N LEU A 150 14.72 1.61 -1.46
CA LEU A 150 14.48 1.33 -0.04
C LEU A 150 14.09 -0.14 0.20
N PRO A 151 14.34 -0.66 1.42
CA PRO A 151 13.69 -1.89 1.87
C PRO A 151 12.17 -1.78 1.71
N TYR A 152 11.54 -2.80 1.12
CA TYR A 152 10.14 -2.72 0.68
C TYR A 152 9.17 -2.31 1.80
N LEU A 153 9.37 -2.78 3.04
CA LEU A 153 8.53 -2.36 4.17
C LEU A 153 8.60 -0.85 4.46
N SER A 154 9.75 -0.22 4.25
CA SER A 154 9.92 1.23 4.40
C SER A 154 9.27 1.96 3.24
N LEU A 155 9.49 1.51 2.00
CA LEU A 155 8.80 2.04 0.82
C LEU A 155 7.28 1.94 0.98
N ARG A 156 6.75 0.78 1.34
CA ARG A 156 5.32 0.52 1.55
C ARG A 156 4.70 1.47 2.57
N LYS A 157 5.36 1.69 3.71
CA LYS A 157 4.89 2.66 4.72
C LYS A 157 4.82 4.08 4.16
N TYR A 158 5.77 4.44 3.31
CA TYR A 158 5.79 5.75 2.68
C TYR A 158 4.72 5.86 1.59
N MET A 159 4.56 4.83 0.76
CA MET A 159 3.49 4.71 -0.24
C MET A 159 2.11 4.87 0.38
N ILE A 160 1.82 4.17 1.48
CA ILE A 160 0.54 4.30 2.21
C ILE A 160 0.29 5.73 2.64
N TYR A 161 1.31 6.42 3.17
CA TYR A 161 1.15 7.82 3.54
C TYR A 161 0.80 8.70 2.33
N LEU A 162 1.49 8.53 1.20
CA LEU A 162 1.23 9.31 0.00
C LEU A 162 -0.17 9.02 -0.56
N LEU A 163 -0.59 7.76 -0.54
CA LEU A 163 -1.94 7.33 -0.92
C LEU A 163 -3.00 7.95 -0.01
N ASP A 164 -2.80 7.96 1.31
CA ASP A 164 -3.72 8.57 2.26
C ASP A 164 -3.89 10.06 2.00
N GLU A 165 -2.79 10.79 1.76
CA GLU A 165 -2.86 12.21 1.43
C GLU A 165 -3.57 12.44 0.10
N ARG A 166 -3.26 11.67 -0.95
CA ARG A 166 -3.95 11.79 -2.24
C ARG A 166 -5.43 11.47 -2.13
N ASN A 167 -5.81 10.43 -1.40
CA ASN A 167 -7.22 10.06 -1.22
C ASN A 167 -7.98 11.12 -0.40
N LYS A 168 -7.34 11.80 0.55
CA LYS A 168 -7.94 12.96 1.24
C LYS A 168 -8.19 14.12 0.27
N GLU A 169 -7.28 14.38 -0.67
CA GLU A 169 -7.46 15.42 -1.70
C GLU A 169 -8.61 15.09 -2.63
N LEU A 170 -8.63 13.87 -3.18
CA LEU A 170 -9.72 13.39 -4.05
C LEU A 170 -11.10 13.48 -3.37
N ASN A 171 -11.18 13.14 -2.08
CA ASN A 171 -12.43 13.24 -1.34
C ASN A 171 -12.89 14.70 -1.15
N LYS A 172 -11.95 15.64 -0.98
CA LYS A 172 -12.28 17.08 -0.92
C LYS A 172 -12.76 17.60 -2.28
N GLU A 173 -12.09 17.20 -3.37
CA GLU A 173 -12.47 17.55 -4.75
C GLU A 173 -13.91 17.07 -5.04
N ARG A 174 -14.20 15.78 -4.79
CA ARG A 174 -15.54 15.20 -4.96
C ARG A 174 -16.62 15.92 -4.14
N TYR A 175 -16.31 16.29 -2.90
CA TYR A 175 -17.26 17.01 -2.05
C TYR A 175 -17.56 18.42 -2.59
N GLN A 176 -16.55 19.11 -3.11
CA GLN A 176 -16.73 20.44 -3.72
C GLN A 176 -17.55 20.37 -5.01
N GLU A 177 -17.35 19.35 -5.84
CA GLU A 177 -18.16 19.11 -7.05
C GLU A 177 -19.63 18.89 -6.69
N LEU A 178 -19.93 18.04 -5.70
CA LEU A 178 -21.30 17.82 -5.23
C LEU A 178 -22.00 19.10 -4.72
N ILE A 179 -21.25 20.05 -4.16
CA ILE A 179 -21.80 21.35 -3.75
C ILE A 179 -22.14 22.20 -4.98
N ARG A 180 -21.27 22.20 -6.00
CA ARG A 180 -21.50 22.96 -7.24
C ARG A 180 -22.72 22.45 -8.00
N ASP A 181 -22.86 21.13 -8.12
CA ASP A 181 -24.00 20.52 -8.81
C ASP A 181 -25.34 20.75 -8.10
N LYS A 182 -25.32 20.99 -6.78
CA LYS A 182 -26.53 21.36 -6.02
C LYS A 182 -26.88 22.85 -6.10
N ALA A 183 -25.94 23.68 -6.54
CA ALA A 183 -26.10 25.14 -6.64
C ALA A 183 -26.43 25.61 -8.07
N ALA A 184 -26.34 24.72 -9.06
CA ALA A 184 -26.74 24.92 -10.45
C ALA A 184 -28.18 24.44 -10.70
#